data_AF-A0A935L6T6-F1
#
_entry.id   AF-A0A935L6T6-F1
#
_cell.length_a   1.000
_cell.length_b   1.000
_cell.length_c   1.000
_cell.angle_alpha   90.00
_cell.angle_beta   90.00
_cell.angle_gamma   90.00
#
_symmetry.space_group_name_H-M   'P 1'
#
loop_
_entity.id
_entity.type
_entity.pdbx_description
1 polymer ?
#
loop_
_entity_poly.entity_id
_entity_poly.type
_entity_poly.pdbx_seq_one_letter_code
_entity_poly.pdbx_strand_id
1 'polypeptide(L)'
;MAVRRAAGEGALVICTTVDSAIGDALFAAEGRQIDGHPLQQRRLSAMSAVDLKGCHVVYLPAAQRDWLGIARALRGRPVLTVGDGPDFARKGGVIGLVRGENRVGFEISLKAAKEGGLDIGAPLLELANLVD
;
A
#
# COMPACT_ATOMS: atom_id res chain seq x y z
N MET A 1 13.24 -3.84 0.79
CA MET A 1 11.86 -4.01 0.31
C MET A 1 11.41 -2.63 -0.15
N ALA A 2 11.55 -2.27 -1.42
CA ALA A 2 11.37 -0.88 -1.81
C ALA A 2 10.69 -0.73 -3.16
N VAL A 3 9.48 -0.17 -3.10
CA VAL A 3 9.06 0.80 -4.10
C VAL A 3 10.01 1.99 -3.94
N ARG A 4 10.89 2.21 -4.91
CA ARG A 4 11.97 3.20 -4.77
C ARG A 4 11.44 4.62 -4.95
N ARG A 5 11.59 5.44 -3.92
CA ARG A 5 11.76 6.90 -4.04
C ARG A 5 13.24 7.25 -3.88
N ALA A 6 13.65 8.38 -4.46
CA ALA A 6 14.97 8.96 -4.23
C ALA A 6 15.19 9.18 -2.72
N ALA A 7 16.40 8.88 -2.22
CA ALA A 7 16.77 9.07 -0.82
C ALA A 7 16.53 10.53 -0.38
N GLY A 8 15.83 10.72 0.73
CA GLY A 8 15.57 12.04 1.30
C GLY A 8 15.20 11.96 2.79
N GLU A 9 15.39 13.05 3.53
CA GLU A 9 15.25 13.16 5.00
C GLU A 9 13.79 13.08 5.52
N GLY A 10 12.87 12.44 4.79
CA GLY A 10 11.43 12.44 5.08
C GLY A 10 10.89 11.13 5.68
N ALA A 11 9.76 11.19 6.37
CA ALA A 11 9.08 9.99 6.86
C ALA A 11 8.38 9.21 5.72
N LEU A 12 8.40 7.88 5.82
CA LEU A 12 7.55 7.03 4.99
C LEU A 12 6.15 6.98 5.62
N VAL A 13 5.27 7.83 5.11
CA VAL A 13 3.88 7.95 5.59
C VAL A 13 2.96 6.89 4.99
N ILE A 14 2.37 6.05 5.84
CA ILE A 14 1.33 5.08 5.50
C ILE A 14 -0.03 5.56 6.03
N CYS A 15 -1.01 5.66 5.14
CA CYS A 15 -2.35 6.13 5.47
C CYS A 15 -3.38 4.99 5.50
N THR A 16 -4.30 5.03 6.46
CA THR A 16 -5.43 4.08 6.60
C THR A 16 -6.63 4.78 7.22
N THR A 17 -7.86 4.28 7.01
CA THR A 17 -9.11 4.86 7.55
C THR A 17 -9.70 4.13 8.73
N VAL A 18 -9.53 2.80 8.78
CA VAL A 18 -10.23 1.97 9.75
C VAL A 18 -9.27 1.12 10.55
N ASP A 19 -9.69 0.81 11.78
CA ASP A 19 -9.02 -0.13 12.64
C ASP A 19 -9.02 -1.51 11.98
N SER A 20 -7.85 -2.14 12.02
CA SER A 20 -7.62 -3.47 11.50
C SER A 20 -6.34 -3.99 12.14
N ALA A 21 -6.19 -5.32 12.24
CA ALA A 21 -4.98 -5.91 12.81
C ALA A 21 -3.68 -5.43 12.10
N ILE A 22 -3.74 -5.23 10.77
CA ILE A 22 -2.62 -4.65 10.02
C ILE A 22 -2.44 -3.17 10.36
N GLY A 23 -3.52 -2.40 10.46
CA GLY A 23 -3.47 -1.01 10.92
C GLY A 23 -2.86 -0.84 12.31
N ASP A 24 -3.10 -1.78 13.22
CA ASP A 24 -2.51 -1.79 14.56
C ASP A 24 -1.05 -2.25 14.55
N ALA A 25 -0.70 -3.22 13.70
CA ALA A 25 0.69 -3.61 13.49
C ALA A 25 1.53 -2.48 12.88
N LEU A 26 0.93 -1.68 11.98
CA LEU A 26 1.56 -0.46 11.45
C LEU A 26 1.79 0.58 12.55
N PHE A 27 0.83 0.73 13.46
CA PHE A 27 0.93 1.65 14.59
C PHE A 27 2.08 1.24 15.52
N ALA A 28 2.15 -0.05 15.86
CA ALA A 28 3.24 -0.60 16.66
C ALA A 28 4.61 -0.49 15.97
N ALA A 29 4.64 -0.32 14.65
CA ALA A 29 5.86 -0.18 13.86
C ALA A 29 6.28 1.28 13.62
N GLU A 30 5.54 2.28 14.13
CA GLU A 30 5.92 3.68 13.99
C GLU A 30 7.34 3.96 14.49
N GLY A 31 8.05 4.85 13.78
CA GLY A 31 9.45 5.17 14.05
C GLY A 31 10.47 4.14 13.58
N ARG A 32 10.05 2.92 13.18
CA ARG A 32 10.98 1.95 12.58
C ARG A 32 11.54 2.49 11.27
N GLN A 33 12.83 2.24 11.05
CA GLN A 33 13.54 2.69 9.86
C GLN A 33 13.30 1.75 8.69
N ILE A 34 12.89 2.29 7.54
CA ILE A 34 12.80 1.59 6.26
C ILE A 34 13.65 2.37 5.25
N ASP A 35 14.76 1.77 4.85
CA ASP A 35 15.75 2.39 3.95
C ASP A 35 16.12 3.84 4.37
N GLY A 36 16.28 4.07 5.68
CA GLY A 36 16.63 5.37 6.26
C GLY A 36 15.48 6.35 6.48
N HIS A 37 14.23 5.93 6.21
CA HIS A 37 13.03 6.75 6.43
C HIS A 37 12.27 6.19 7.64
N PRO A 38 11.96 7.01 8.66
CA PRO A 38 11.11 6.57 9.76
C PRO A 38 9.68 6.31 9.25
N LEU A 39 9.10 5.19 9.65
CA LEU A 39 7.71 4.87 9.37
C LEU A 39 6.78 5.78 10.19
N GLN A 40 5.77 6.36 9.54
CA GLN A 40 4.70 7.10 10.21
C GLN A 40 3.35 6.59 9.73
N GLN A 41 2.44 6.31 10.67
CA GLN A 41 1.07 6.01 10.32
C GLN A 41 0.23 7.29 10.43
N ARG A 42 -0.60 7.52 9.42
CA ARG A 42 -1.62 8.56 9.46
C ARG A 42 -2.99 7.94 9.35
N ARG A 43 -3.72 7.90 10.46
CA ARG A 43 -5.13 7.52 10.48
C ARG A 43 -5.96 8.69 9.95
N LEU A 44 -6.72 8.45 8.89
CA LEU A 44 -7.57 9.45 8.24
C LEU A 44 -9.04 9.17 8.57
N SER A 45 -9.85 10.22 8.71
CA SER A 45 -11.29 10.09 8.84
C SER A 45 -11.99 9.83 7.48
N ALA A 46 -11.33 10.17 6.38
CA ALA A 46 -11.81 9.99 5.02
C ALA A 46 -10.66 9.69 4.04
N MET A 47 -10.97 9.02 2.92
CA MET A 47 -10.02 8.71 1.84
C MET A 47 -10.26 9.57 0.58
N SER A 48 -10.45 10.89 0.74
CA SER A 48 -10.51 11.75 -0.44
C SER A 48 -9.11 11.98 -1.04
N ALA A 49 -9.04 12.43 -2.30
CA ALA A 49 -7.76 12.76 -2.93
C ALA A 49 -6.97 13.82 -2.16
N VAL A 50 -7.66 14.73 -1.46
CA VAL A 50 -7.08 15.79 -0.62
C VAL A 50 -6.48 15.20 0.65
N ASP A 51 -7.22 14.35 1.36
CA ASP A 51 -6.75 13.69 2.60
C ASP A 51 -5.54 12.80 2.35
N LEU A 52 -5.47 12.21 1.14
CA LEU A 52 -4.40 11.34 0.71
C LEU A 52 -3.13 12.10 0.25
N LYS A 53 -3.11 13.43 0.32
CA LYS A 53 -1.91 14.22 0.00
C LYS A 53 -0.80 13.96 1.02
N GLY A 54 0.38 13.57 0.55
CA GLY A 54 1.52 13.23 1.41
C GLY A 54 1.55 11.78 1.90
N CYS A 55 0.54 10.97 1.59
CA CYS A 55 0.63 9.51 1.76
C CYS A 55 1.57 8.93 0.71
N HIS A 56 2.47 8.03 1.13
CA HIS A 56 3.33 7.26 0.24
C HIS A 56 2.74 5.88 -0.01
N VAL A 57 2.15 5.31 1.02
CA VAL A 57 1.41 4.06 0.98
C VAL A 57 0.00 4.32 1.50
N VAL A 58 -1.00 3.74 0.86
CA VAL A 58 -2.38 3.73 1.32
C VAL A 58 -2.79 2.29 1.54
N TYR A 59 -3.02 1.96 2.81
CA TYR A 59 -3.56 0.69 3.21
C TYR A 59 -5.09 0.73 3.21
N LEU A 60 -5.70 -0.21 2.48
CA LEU A 60 -7.12 -0.34 2.23
C LEU A 60 -7.59 -1.69 2.78
N PRO A 61 -7.99 -1.75 4.06
CA PRO A 61 -8.45 -3.00 4.65
C PRO A 61 -9.75 -3.50 3.98
N ALA A 62 -10.05 -4.79 4.09
CA ALA A 62 -11.19 -5.44 3.46
C ALA A 62 -12.54 -4.79 3.83
N ALA A 63 -12.63 -4.15 4.99
CA ALA A 63 -13.81 -3.41 5.43
C ALA A 63 -14.05 -2.09 4.64
N GLN A 64 -13.05 -1.58 3.92
CA GLN A 64 -13.15 -0.36 3.11
C GLN A 64 -13.96 -0.62 1.83
N ARG A 65 -15.26 -0.30 1.87
CA ARG A 65 -16.20 -0.59 0.77
C ARG A 65 -15.86 0.11 -0.56
N ASP A 66 -15.46 1.38 -0.49
CA ASP A 66 -15.16 2.19 -1.69
C ASP A 66 -13.68 2.16 -2.10
N TRP A 67 -12.98 1.05 -1.84
CA TRP A 67 -11.55 0.97 -2.15
C TRP A 67 -11.26 1.15 -3.64
N LEU A 68 -12.15 0.72 -4.55
CA LEU A 68 -11.96 0.93 -6.00
C LEU A 68 -12.04 2.41 -6.37
N GLY A 69 -12.96 3.17 -5.79
CA GLY A 69 -13.07 4.61 -6.01
C GLY A 69 -11.79 5.33 -5.57
N ILE A 70 -11.28 4.94 -4.40
CA ILE A 70 -10.02 5.45 -3.84
C ILE A 70 -8.83 5.11 -4.74
N ALA A 71 -8.68 3.85 -5.15
CA ALA A 71 -7.60 3.41 -6.04
C ALA A 71 -7.63 4.15 -7.38
N ARG A 72 -8.82 4.37 -7.95
CA ARG A 72 -8.99 5.18 -9.18
C ARG A 72 -8.59 6.63 -8.97
N ALA A 73 -8.96 7.24 -7.85
CA ALA A 73 -8.59 8.63 -7.53
C ALA A 73 -7.07 8.81 -7.29
N LEU A 74 -6.35 7.73 -7.02
CA LEU A 74 -4.89 7.72 -6.86
C LEU A 74 -4.12 7.41 -8.16
N ARG A 75 -4.79 7.06 -9.26
CA ARG A 75 -4.12 6.80 -10.54
C ARG A 75 -3.29 7.99 -11.00
N GLY A 76 -2.12 7.72 -11.58
CA GLY A 76 -1.15 8.74 -11.99
C GLY A 76 -0.43 9.45 -10.85
N ARG A 77 -0.65 9.06 -9.59
CA ARG A 77 0.12 9.53 -8.44
C ARG A 77 1.04 8.41 -7.95
N PRO A 78 2.29 8.72 -7.54
CA PRO A 78 3.24 7.74 -7.01
C PRO A 78 2.89 7.34 -5.57
N VAL A 79 1.74 6.68 -5.42
CA VAL A 79 1.19 6.20 -4.15
C VAL A 79 0.92 4.70 -4.26
N LEU A 80 1.58 3.93 -3.41
CA LEU A 80 1.38 2.47 -3.36
C LEU A 80 0.08 2.13 -2.66
N THR A 81 -0.83 1.40 -3.32
CA THR A 81 -2.03 0.87 -2.68
C THR A 81 -1.82 -0.58 -2.24
N VAL A 82 -2.16 -0.86 -0.99
CA VAL A 82 -2.07 -2.19 -0.39
C VAL A 82 -3.43 -2.53 0.20
N GLY A 83 -3.99 -3.70 -0.06
CA GLY A 83 -5.25 -4.12 0.55
C GLY A 83 -5.29 -5.60 0.88
N ASP A 84 -6.04 -5.97 1.91
CA ASP A 84 -6.22 -7.38 2.35
C ASP A 84 -7.62 -7.93 2.00
N GLY A 85 -8.35 -7.22 1.14
CA GLY A 85 -9.60 -7.68 0.56
C GLY A 85 -9.38 -8.72 -0.56
N PRO A 86 -10.39 -9.58 -0.82
CA PRO A 86 -10.28 -10.62 -1.84
C PRO A 86 -10.11 -10.02 -3.26
N ASP A 87 -9.19 -10.61 -4.02
CA ASP A 87 -8.83 -10.22 -5.39
C ASP A 87 -8.39 -8.75 -5.54
N PHE A 88 -7.89 -8.11 -4.49
CA PHE A 88 -7.58 -6.67 -4.49
C PHE A 88 -6.66 -6.27 -5.66
N ALA A 89 -5.55 -7.00 -5.85
CA ALA A 89 -4.62 -6.74 -6.96
C ALA A 89 -5.28 -6.96 -8.33
N ARG A 90 -6.07 -8.03 -8.46
CA ARG A 90 -6.77 -8.39 -9.71
C ARG A 90 -7.85 -7.39 -10.11
N LYS A 91 -8.39 -6.63 -9.15
CA LYS A 91 -9.46 -5.64 -9.36
C LYS A 91 -8.96 -4.20 -9.45
N GLY A 92 -7.64 -3.99 -9.55
CA GLY A 92 -7.03 -2.69 -9.85
C GLY A 92 -6.29 -2.03 -8.69
N GLY A 93 -6.11 -2.72 -7.56
CA GLY A 93 -5.12 -2.35 -6.55
C GLY A 93 -3.70 -2.77 -6.95
N VAL A 94 -2.66 -2.21 -6.31
CA VAL A 94 -1.28 -2.56 -6.65
C VAL A 94 -0.83 -3.84 -5.95
N ILE A 95 -0.94 -3.90 -4.62
CA ILE A 95 -0.54 -5.09 -3.82
C ILE A 95 -1.75 -5.61 -3.04
N GLY A 96 -2.10 -6.88 -3.27
CA GLY A 96 -3.11 -7.61 -2.49
C GLY A 96 -2.43 -8.51 -1.47
N LEU A 97 -2.75 -8.36 -0.19
CA LEU A 97 -2.32 -9.29 0.85
C LEU A 97 -3.22 -10.52 0.83
N VAL A 98 -2.62 -11.70 0.70
CA VAL A 98 -3.35 -12.99 0.69
C VAL A 98 -2.94 -13.81 1.90
N ARG A 99 -3.93 -14.31 2.63
CA ARG A 99 -3.68 -15.26 3.73
C ARG A 99 -3.52 -16.65 3.14
N GLY A 100 -2.30 -17.18 3.16
CA GLY A 100 -2.05 -18.61 2.97
C GLY A 100 -2.20 -19.37 4.30
N GLU A 101 -2.15 -20.70 4.25
CA GLU A 101 -2.35 -21.56 5.43
C GLU A 101 -1.39 -21.24 6.59
N ASN A 102 -0.13 -20.86 6.30
CA ASN A 102 0.90 -20.59 7.33
C ASN A 102 1.74 -19.32 7.07
N ARG A 103 1.39 -18.50 6.06
CA ARG A 103 2.12 -17.27 5.75
C ARG A 103 1.22 -16.25 5.06
N VAL A 104 1.49 -14.96 5.29
CA VAL A 104 0.92 -13.90 4.45
C VAL A 104 1.73 -13.86 3.16
N GLY A 105 1.08 -14.19 2.05
CA GLY A 105 1.61 -13.94 0.71
C GLY A 105 1.14 -12.58 0.20
N PHE A 106 1.62 -12.20 -0.98
CA PHE A 106 1.13 -11.00 -1.66
C PHE A 106 1.00 -11.25 -3.16
N GLU A 107 -0.11 -10.76 -3.71
CA GLU A 107 -0.34 -10.63 -5.13
C GLU A 107 0.06 -9.23 -5.59
N ILE A 108 0.64 -9.10 -6.78
CA ILE A 108 1.05 -7.82 -7.34
C ILE A 108 0.49 -7.64 -8.75
N SER A 109 -0.15 -6.49 -8.99
CA SER A 109 -0.51 -6.00 -10.32
C SER A 109 0.59 -5.08 -10.83
N LEU A 110 1.37 -5.55 -11.81
CA LEU A 110 2.38 -4.73 -12.47
C LEU A 110 1.74 -3.66 -13.34
N LYS A 111 0.56 -3.94 -13.89
CA LYS A 111 -0.21 -2.95 -14.63
C LYS A 111 -0.62 -1.78 -13.74
N ALA A 112 -1.22 -2.04 -12.58
CA ALA A 112 -1.63 -0.99 -11.64
C ALA A 112 -0.42 -0.21 -11.09
N ALA A 113 0.70 -0.89 -10.83
CA ALA A 113 1.95 -0.24 -10.44
C ALA A 113 2.41 0.77 -11.50
N LYS A 114 2.46 0.35 -12.77
CA LYS A 114 2.84 1.21 -13.90
C LYS A 114 1.88 2.38 -14.09
N GLU A 115 0.57 2.16 -13.99
CA GLU A 115 -0.46 3.23 -14.04
C GLU A 115 -0.30 4.26 -12.89
N GLY A 116 0.26 3.84 -11.76
CA GLY A 116 0.62 4.71 -10.64
C GLY A 116 2.00 5.35 -10.72
N GLY A 117 2.79 5.06 -11.77
CA GLY A 117 4.17 5.53 -11.88
C GLY A 117 5.08 4.94 -10.80
N LEU A 118 4.77 3.72 -10.34
CA LEU A 118 5.54 2.99 -9.32
C LEU A 118 6.49 2.01 -9.98
N ASP A 119 7.74 2.01 -9.51
CA ASP A 119 8.72 0.98 -9.83
C ASP A 119 8.83 0.00 -8.66
N ILE A 120 8.54 -1.27 -8.91
CA ILE A 120 8.56 -2.34 -7.91
C ILE A 120 9.87 -3.10 -8.06
N GLY A 121 10.73 -3.03 -7.04
CA GLY A 121 12.03 -3.71 -7.06
C GLY A 121 11.90 -5.23 -7.21
N ALA A 122 12.81 -5.81 -8.01
CA ALA A 122 12.86 -7.24 -8.32
C ALA A 122 12.78 -8.17 -7.10
N PRO A 123 13.44 -7.89 -5.95
CA PRO A 123 13.34 -8.77 -4.79
C PRO A 123 11.92 -8.93 -4.22
N LEU A 124 11.05 -7.92 -4.39
CA LEU A 124 9.65 -8.04 -3.97
C LEU A 124 8.85 -8.90 -4.98
N LEU A 125 9.15 -8.77 -6.27
CA LEU A 125 8.50 -9.54 -7.33
C LEU A 125 8.80 -11.04 -7.21
N GLU A 126 10.02 -11.41 -6.81
CA GLU A 126 10.41 -12.81 -6.59
C GLU A 126 9.61 -13.53 -5.49
N LEU A 127 9.03 -12.77 -4.57
CA LEU A 127 8.23 -13.29 -3.45
C LEU A 127 6.71 -13.23 -3.72
N ALA A 128 6.32 -12.63 -4.84
CA ALA A 128 4.93 -12.29 -5.15
C ALA A 128 4.29 -13.22 -6.18
N ASN A 129 2.97 -13.35 -6.11
CA ASN A 129 2.17 -13.89 -7.21
C ASN A 129 1.76 -12.75 -8.16
N LEU A 130 2.21 -12.76 -9.40
CA LEU A 130 1.83 -11.76 -10.39
C LEU A 130 0.46 -12.08 -10.98
N VAL A 131 -0.37 -11.06 -11.20
CA VAL A 131 -1.77 -11.27 -11.58
C VAL A 131 -2.20 -10.63 -12.91
N ASP A 132 -1.28 -9.95 -13.61
CA ASP A 132 -1.48 -9.35 -14.94
C ASP A 132 -0.18 -9.18 -15.76
#